data_AF-A0A1J4XKW8-F1
#
_entry.id   AF-A0A1J4XKW8-F1
#
_cell.length_a   1.000
_cell.length_b   1.000
_cell.length_c   1.000
_cell.angle_alpha   90.00
_cell.angle_beta   90.00
_cell.angle_gamma   90.00
#
_symmetry.space_group_name_H-M   'P 1'
#
loop_
_entity.id
_entity.type
_entity.pdbx_description
1 polymer ?
#
loop_
_entity_poly.entity_id
_entity_poly.type
_entity_poly.pdbx_seq_one_letter_code
_entity_poly.pdbx_strand_id
1 'polypeptide(L)'
;MKYDVVGIGYPLLDKVVEVNEDFIIKNGLMRNNMNLIDIEKSKKILSMLANSHVKDSAGGSVPNTLASVCCLGGKSLFIGMIGNDNNGNKYRRLIEKLGITINLKSCDEIQGTSVIMVTPDAERTMATCLGAGMNLTKNDINLDDISNSKILHIEAYQLDGENQAEAIFHAMKHAKNNNILISIDLADSALIERHREKVNKIMKEYADIIFVNENEPPRTEVRGI
;
A
#
# COMPACT_ATOMS: atom_id res chain seq x y z
N MET A 1 -1.48 -18.98 -17.34
CA MET A 1 -1.42 -17.79 -16.46
C MET A 1 -2.40 -16.73 -16.95
N LYS A 2 -3.21 -16.21 -16.04
CA LYS A 2 -4.25 -15.20 -16.28
C LYS A 2 -3.73 -13.78 -16.08
N TYR A 3 -2.80 -13.59 -15.16
CA TYR A 3 -2.23 -12.29 -14.78
C TYR A 3 -0.71 -12.29 -14.95
N ASP A 4 -0.14 -11.14 -15.26
CA ASP A 4 1.31 -10.91 -15.20
C ASP A 4 1.72 -10.62 -13.75
N VAL A 5 0.99 -9.75 -13.05
CA VAL A 5 1.29 -9.38 -11.66
C VAL A 5 0.02 -9.41 -10.80
N VAL A 6 0.05 -10.14 -9.69
CA VAL A 6 -0.93 -10.03 -8.61
C VAL A 6 -0.30 -9.24 -7.48
N GLY A 7 -1.00 -8.23 -6.96
CA GLY A 7 -0.53 -7.44 -5.82
C GLY A 7 -1.44 -7.55 -4.61
N ILE A 8 -0.85 -7.57 -3.41
CA ILE A 8 -1.57 -7.46 -2.13
C ILE A 8 -1.08 -6.20 -1.42
N GLY A 9 -2.00 -5.28 -1.12
CA GLY A 9 -1.63 -4.00 -0.52
C GLY A 9 -2.81 -3.23 0.06
N TYR A 10 -2.54 -2.04 0.61
CA TYR A 10 -3.57 -1.19 1.19
C TYR A 10 -4.31 -0.38 0.12
N PRO A 11 -5.64 -0.50 0.02
CA PRO A 11 -6.43 0.40 -0.82
C PRO A 11 -6.59 1.75 -0.12
N LEU A 12 -5.92 2.78 -0.62
CA LEU A 12 -5.98 4.12 -0.06
C LEU A 12 -6.69 5.07 -1.02
N LEU A 13 -7.73 5.75 -0.55
CA LEU A 13 -8.29 6.88 -1.28
C LEU A 13 -7.36 8.08 -1.05
N ASP A 14 -6.58 8.42 -2.06
CA ASP A 14 -5.71 9.58 -2.01
C ASP A 14 -6.54 10.85 -2.13
N LYS A 15 -6.29 11.79 -1.22
CA LYS A 15 -6.92 13.11 -1.15
C LYS A 15 -5.84 14.16 -1.31
N VAL A 16 -5.63 14.58 -2.55
CA VAL A 16 -4.58 15.53 -2.92
C VAL A 16 -5.10 16.95 -2.70
N VAL A 17 -4.34 17.74 -1.96
CA VAL A 17 -4.69 19.11 -1.59
C VAL A 17 -3.43 19.97 -1.48
N GLU A 18 -3.51 21.21 -1.96
CA GLU A 18 -2.45 22.20 -1.75
C GLU A 18 -2.59 22.84 -0.37
N VAL A 19 -1.49 22.91 0.38
CA VAL A 19 -1.45 23.53 1.72
C VAL A 19 -0.18 24.33 1.92
N ASN A 20 -0.21 25.25 2.89
CA ASN A 20 0.99 25.91 3.38
C ASN A 20 1.73 25.02 4.39
N GLU A 21 3.04 25.19 4.51
CA GLU A 21 3.90 24.44 5.45
C GLU A 21 3.42 24.57 6.91
N ASP A 22 2.88 25.74 7.28
CA ASP A 22 2.22 25.97 8.57
C ASP A 22 1.16 24.92 8.92
N PHE A 23 0.41 24.43 7.93
CA PHE A 23 -0.62 23.43 8.16
C PHE A 23 0.01 22.09 8.59
N ILE A 24 1.12 21.70 7.97
CA ILE A 24 1.85 20.46 8.28
C ILE A 24 2.38 20.54 9.71
N ILE A 25 3.06 21.65 10.05
CA ILE A 25 3.65 21.87 11.38
C ILE A 25 2.56 21.89 12.47
N LYS A 26 1.47 22.65 12.27
CA LYS A 26 0.36 22.76 13.25
C LYS A 26 -0.34 21.43 13.53
N ASN A 27 -0.30 20.49 12.59
CA ASN A 27 -0.88 19.16 12.75
C ASN A 27 0.12 18.10 13.24
N GLY A 28 1.36 18.51 13.58
CA GLY A 28 2.39 17.62 14.08
C GLY A 28 2.70 16.50 13.11
N LEU A 29 2.86 16.85 11.82
CA LEU A 29 3.26 15.94 10.76
C LEU A 29 4.71 16.19 10.41
N MET A 30 5.47 15.12 10.18
CA MET A 30 6.82 15.20 9.64
C MET A 30 6.74 15.52 8.16
N ARG A 31 7.38 16.62 7.76
CA ARG A 31 7.49 17.06 6.37
C ARG A 31 8.19 16.01 5.51
N ASN A 32 7.83 15.95 4.23
CA ASN A 32 8.40 15.05 3.21
C ASN A 32 8.35 13.57 3.59
N ASN A 33 7.39 13.19 4.44
CA ASN A 33 7.27 11.84 4.97
C ASN A 33 5.85 11.32 4.85
N MET A 34 5.76 9.99 4.92
CA MET A 34 4.51 9.29 5.20
C MET A 34 4.29 9.27 6.71
N ASN A 35 3.23 9.92 7.17
CA ASN A 35 2.82 9.92 8.57
C ASN A 35 1.65 8.97 8.74
N LEU A 36 1.88 7.84 9.41
CA LEU A 36 0.81 6.96 9.82
C LEU A 36 0.00 7.62 10.94
N ILE A 37 -1.32 7.74 10.75
CA ILE A 37 -2.22 8.40 11.69
C ILE A 37 -3.46 7.54 11.95
N ASP A 38 -4.07 7.74 13.11
CA ASP A 38 -5.33 7.09 13.47
C ASP A 38 -6.55 7.75 12.80
N ILE A 39 -7.71 7.12 13.01
CA ILE A 39 -9.00 7.55 12.48
C ILE A 39 -9.39 8.94 13.00
N GLU A 40 -9.11 9.24 14.27
CA GLU A 40 -9.50 10.52 14.88
C GLU A 40 -8.72 11.69 14.29
N LYS A 41 -7.40 11.54 14.16
CA LYS A 41 -6.51 12.53 13.54
C LYS A 41 -6.84 12.69 12.05
N SER A 42 -7.16 11.61 11.34
CA SER A 42 -7.61 11.66 9.94
C SER A 42 -8.89 12.47 9.79
N LYS A 43 -9.92 12.20 10.61
CA LYS A 43 -11.17 12.97 10.64
C LYS A 43 -10.93 14.45 10.94
N LYS A 44 -10.04 14.76 11.89
CA LYS A 44 -9.68 16.15 12.23
C LYS A 44 -9.05 16.88 11.05
N ILE A 45 -8.04 16.29 10.41
CA ILE A 45 -7.35 16.87 9.25
C ILE A 45 -8.34 17.09 8.11
N LEU A 46 -9.18 16.11 7.79
CA LEU A 46 -10.20 16.23 6.73
C LEU A 46 -11.22 17.32 7.02
N SER A 47 -11.65 17.47 8.29
CA SER A 47 -12.54 18.55 8.71
C SER A 47 -11.92 19.94 8.51
N MET A 48 -10.63 20.09 8.84
CA MET A 48 -9.88 21.34 8.61
C MET A 48 -9.75 21.68 7.11
N LEU A 49 -9.79 20.67 6.24
CA LEU A 49 -9.67 20.82 4.78
C LEU A 49 -11.02 20.87 4.05
N ALA A 50 -12.16 20.87 4.76
CA ALA A 50 -13.48 20.74 4.14
C ALA A 50 -13.81 21.80 3.07
N ASN A 51 -13.22 22.99 3.17
CA ASN A 51 -13.40 24.09 2.21
C ASN A 51 -12.28 24.19 1.16
N SER A 52 -11.33 23.25 1.17
CA SER A 52 -10.21 23.22 0.21
C SER A 52 -10.62 22.49 -1.07
N HIS A 53 -9.94 22.79 -2.17
CA HIS A 53 -10.09 22.01 -3.39
C HIS A 53 -9.34 20.68 -3.25
N VAL A 54 -10.06 19.61 -2.92
CA VAL A 54 -9.49 18.27 -2.75
C VAL A 54 -9.77 17.42 -3.98
N LYS A 55 -8.71 16.86 -4.58
CA LYS A 55 -8.81 15.88 -5.67
C LYS A 55 -8.67 14.47 -5.13
N ASP A 56 -9.66 13.63 -5.41
CA ASP A 56 -9.64 12.22 -5.04
C ASP A 56 -9.06 11.35 -6.16
N SER A 57 -8.17 10.42 -5.82
CA SER A 57 -7.66 9.37 -6.70
C SER A 57 -7.57 8.03 -5.97
N ALA A 58 -7.57 6.92 -6.72
CA ALA A 58 -7.18 5.63 -6.15
C ALA A 58 -5.67 5.63 -5.98
N GLY A 59 -5.20 5.31 -4.76
CA GLY A 59 -3.79 5.22 -4.41
C GLY A 59 -3.47 3.98 -3.60
N GLY A 60 -2.34 4.02 -2.90
CA GLY A 60 -1.66 2.86 -2.31
C GLY A 60 -0.49 2.39 -3.19
N SER A 61 0.62 1.96 -2.58
CA SER A 61 1.86 1.65 -3.34
C SER A 61 1.61 0.53 -4.35
N VAL A 62 1.06 -0.58 -3.88
CA VAL A 62 0.75 -1.74 -4.73
C VAL A 62 -0.23 -1.40 -5.85
N PRO A 63 -1.41 -0.78 -5.60
CA PRO A 63 -2.27 -0.25 -6.66
C PRO A 63 -1.57 0.59 -7.72
N ASN A 64 -0.66 1.50 -7.31
CA ASN A 64 0.08 2.36 -8.23
C ASN A 64 1.06 1.56 -9.11
N THR A 65 1.74 0.57 -8.54
CA THR A 65 2.59 -0.37 -9.30
C THR A 65 1.77 -1.15 -10.31
N LEU A 66 0.62 -1.70 -9.90
CA LEU A 66 -0.25 -2.48 -10.78
C LEU A 66 -0.87 -1.62 -11.90
N ALA A 67 -1.23 -0.36 -11.59
CA ALA A 67 -1.69 0.59 -12.61
C ALA A 67 -0.60 0.82 -13.66
N SER A 68 0.66 0.93 -13.23
CA SER A 68 1.80 1.09 -14.14
C SER A 68 1.99 -0.15 -15.02
N VAL A 69 1.82 -1.36 -14.47
CA VAL A 69 1.81 -2.61 -15.25
C VAL A 69 0.72 -2.58 -16.33
N CYS A 70 -0.50 -2.18 -15.99
CA CYS A 70 -1.59 -2.04 -16.95
C CYS A 70 -1.32 -0.99 -18.03
N CYS A 71 -0.79 0.18 -17.65
CA CYS A 71 -0.39 1.23 -18.60
C CYS A 71 0.66 0.75 -19.61
N LEU A 72 1.52 -0.20 -19.22
CA LEU A 72 2.54 -0.82 -20.07
C LEU A 72 2.01 -2.03 -20.87
N GLY A 73 0.70 -2.31 -20.81
CA GLY A 73 0.04 -3.38 -21.56
C GLY A 73 -0.01 -4.74 -20.85
N GLY A 74 0.46 -4.81 -19.59
CA GLY A 74 0.36 -6.00 -18.75
C GLY A 74 -1.02 -6.20 -18.14
N LYS A 75 -1.27 -7.39 -17.61
CA LYS A 75 -2.50 -7.73 -16.88
C LYS A 75 -2.22 -7.83 -15.40
N SER A 76 -2.83 -6.98 -14.59
CA SER A 76 -2.67 -7.02 -13.14
C SER A 76 -3.96 -7.38 -12.41
N LEU A 77 -3.82 -7.99 -11.24
CA LEU A 77 -4.90 -8.14 -10.26
C LEU A 77 -4.50 -7.56 -8.90
N PHE A 78 -5.39 -6.79 -8.29
CA PHE A 78 -5.21 -6.22 -6.96
C PHE A 78 -6.09 -6.91 -5.91
N ILE A 79 -5.49 -7.38 -4.83
CA ILE A 79 -6.14 -7.95 -3.65
C ILE A 79 -6.02 -6.93 -2.51
N GLY A 80 -7.14 -6.63 -1.87
CA GLY A 80 -7.18 -5.71 -0.74
C GLY A 80 -8.55 -5.66 -0.08
N MET A 81 -8.69 -4.84 0.97
CA MET A 81 -9.93 -4.67 1.72
C MET A 81 -10.32 -3.20 1.81
N ILE A 82 -11.52 -2.88 1.33
CA ILE A 82 -12.09 -1.52 1.34
C ILE A 82 -13.18 -1.38 2.41
N GLY A 83 -13.48 -0.15 2.78
CA GLY A 83 -14.60 0.15 3.67
C GLY A 83 -15.94 0.00 2.96
N ASN A 84 -16.96 -0.45 3.67
CA ASN A 84 -18.34 -0.48 3.19
C ASN A 84 -19.00 0.90 3.34
N ASP A 85 -18.36 1.92 2.77
CA ASP A 85 -18.80 3.32 2.82
C ASP A 85 -18.73 4.00 1.44
N ASN A 86 -19.12 5.28 1.38
CA ASN A 86 -19.09 6.06 0.15
C ASN A 86 -17.68 6.20 -0.43
N ASN A 87 -16.65 6.29 0.42
CA ASN A 87 -15.27 6.43 -0.02
C ASN A 87 -14.72 5.10 -0.55
N GLY A 88 -15.09 3.96 0.02
CA GLY A 88 -14.73 2.63 -0.49
C GLY A 88 -15.38 2.35 -1.83
N ASN A 89 -16.66 2.71 -1.99
CA ASN A 89 -17.35 2.66 -3.29
C ASN A 89 -16.69 3.59 -4.32
N LYS A 90 -16.25 4.78 -3.90
CA LYS A 90 -15.51 5.71 -4.75
C LYS A 90 -14.16 5.12 -5.16
N TYR A 91 -13.40 4.56 -4.22
CA TYR A 91 -12.12 3.91 -4.48
C TYR A 91 -12.28 2.78 -5.51
N ARG A 92 -13.26 1.88 -5.32
CA ARG A 92 -13.57 0.78 -6.25
C ARG A 92 -13.75 1.28 -7.69
N ARG A 93 -14.56 2.33 -7.89
CA ARG A 93 -14.80 2.90 -9.22
C ARG A 93 -13.56 3.56 -9.82
N LEU A 94 -12.70 4.16 -8.99
CA LEU A 94 -11.48 4.81 -9.44
C LEU A 94 -10.41 3.79 -9.86
N ILE A 95 -10.24 2.73 -9.07
CA ILE A 95 -9.23 1.71 -9.35
C ILE A 95 -9.58 0.87 -10.59
N GLU A 96 -10.86 0.56 -10.82
CA GLU A 96 -11.33 -0.14 -12.03
C GLU A 96 -11.00 0.65 -13.32
N LYS A 97 -11.03 1.99 -13.25
CA LYS A 97 -10.68 2.85 -14.39
C LYS A 97 -9.19 2.80 -14.76
N LEU A 98 -8.33 2.28 -13.89
CA LEU A 98 -6.91 2.10 -14.17
C LEU A 98 -6.61 0.79 -14.94
N GLY A 99 -7.64 0.02 -15.31
CA GLY A 99 -7.49 -1.24 -16.04
C GLY A 99 -7.08 -2.43 -15.17
N ILE A 100 -6.99 -2.23 -13.85
CA ILE A 100 -6.62 -3.25 -12.88
C ILE A 100 -7.82 -4.18 -12.64
N THR A 101 -7.60 -5.50 -12.73
CA THR A 101 -8.59 -6.47 -12.23
C THR A 101 -8.62 -6.42 -10.71
N ILE A 102 -9.80 -6.39 -10.09
CA ILE A 102 -9.88 -6.26 -8.64
C ILE A 102 -10.48 -7.48 -7.95
N ASN A 103 -9.87 -7.86 -6.83
CA ASN A 103 -10.44 -8.76 -5.82
C ASN A 103 -10.45 -8.02 -4.48
N LEU A 104 -11.38 -7.07 -4.37
CA LEU A 104 -11.54 -6.24 -3.18
C LEU A 104 -12.66 -6.81 -2.30
N LYS A 105 -12.29 -7.21 -1.08
CA LYS A 105 -13.25 -7.47 0.00
C LYS A 105 -13.73 -6.17 0.62
N SER A 106 -14.86 -6.23 1.32
CA SER A 106 -15.41 -5.09 2.06
C SER A 106 -15.63 -5.48 3.52
N CYS A 107 -15.45 -4.54 4.43
CA CYS A 107 -15.81 -4.68 5.85
C CYS A 107 -16.50 -3.42 6.36
N ASP A 108 -17.07 -3.46 7.57
CA ASP A 108 -17.83 -2.35 8.16
C ASP A 108 -16.95 -1.27 8.83
N GLU A 109 -15.68 -1.19 8.43
CA GLU A 109 -14.77 -0.10 8.80
C GLU A 109 -14.74 1.02 7.75
N ILE A 110 -14.22 2.19 8.13
CA ILE A 110 -14.06 3.31 7.20
C ILE A 110 -13.00 3.02 6.14
N GLN A 111 -13.19 3.55 4.93
CA GLN A 111 -12.20 3.42 3.86
C GLN A 111 -10.86 4.07 4.24
N GLY A 112 -9.76 3.34 3.99
CA GLY A 112 -8.40 3.86 4.11
C GLY A 112 -8.19 5.10 3.23
N THR A 113 -7.53 6.10 3.77
CA THR A 113 -7.35 7.42 3.15
C THR A 113 -5.92 7.90 3.37
N SER A 114 -5.28 8.44 2.32
CA SER A 114 -4.05 9.21 2.46
C SER A 114 -4.29 10.66 2.05
N VAL A 115 -4.15 11.60 2.98
CA VAL A 115 -4.21 13.02 2.65
C VAL A 115 -2.83 13.44 2.17
N ILE A 116 -2.72 13.74 0.89
CA ILE A 116 -1.48 14.15 0.23
C ILE A 116 -1.45 15.68 0.18
N MET A 117 -0.66 16.25 1.07
CA MET A 117 -0.45 17.68 1.20
C MET A 117 0.72 18.12 0.31
N VAL A 118 0.42 18.94 -0.68
CA VAL A 118 1.40 19.50 -1.62
C VAL A 118 1.70 20.93 -1.20
N THR A 119 2.97 21.24 -0.94
CA THR A 119 3.43 22.60 -0.63
C THR A 119 3.86 23.35 -1.89
N PRO A 120 4.02 24.70 -1.84
CA PRO A 120 4.38 25.50 -3.03
C PRO A 120 5.71 25.12 -3.71
N ASP A 121 6.62 24.46 -2.99
CA ASP A 121 7.87 23.89 -3.52
C ASP A 121 7.68 22.50 -4.15
N ALA A 122 6.43 22.06 -4.34
CA ALA A 122 6.02 20.78 -4.93
C ALA A 122 6.37 19.52 -4.11
N GLU A 123 6.86 19.71 -2.89
CA GLU A 123 7.08 18.63 -1.93
C GLU A 123 5.76 18.04 -1.43
N ARG A 124 5.79 16.76 -1.03
CA ARG A 124 4.60 16.02 -0.62
C ARG A 124 4.76 15.47 0.79
N THR A 125 3.80 15.80 1.64
CA THR A 125 3.68 15.18 2.97
C THR A 125 2.38 14.41 3.03
N MET A 126 2.45 13.15 3.46
CA MET A 126 1.28 12.26 3.49
C MET A 126 0.82 12.02 4.92
N ALA A 127 -0.48 12.10 5.14
CA ALA A 127 -1.15 11.72 6.38
C ALA A 127 -2.05 10.52 6.08
N THR A 128 -1.58 9.32 6.39
CA THR A 128 -2.19 8.06 5.98
C THR A 128 -2.90 7.38 7.14
N CYS A 129 -4.20 7.13 6.96
CA CYS A 129 -5.01 6.29 7.83
C CYS A 129 -5.41 5.03 7.05
N LEU A 130 -4.94 3.86 7.51
CA LEU A 130 -5.10 2.60 6.77
C LEU A 130 -6.55 2.09 6.73
N GLY A 131 -7.37 2.46 7.72
CA GLY A 131 -8.80 2.13 7.77
C GLY A 131 -9.08 0.64 7.56
N ALA A 132 -10.09 0.35 6.76
CA ALA A 132 -10.54 -1.00 6.39
C ALA A 132 -9.43 -1.93 5.86
N GLY A 133 -8.34 -1.38 5.32
CA GLY A 133 -7.20 -2.17 4.88
C GLY A 133 -6.57 -3.01 6.00
N MET A 134 -6.70 -2.57 7.26
CA MET A 134 -6.22 -3.28 8.46
C MET A 134 -7.06 -4.51 8.85
N ASN A 135 -8.14 -4.79 8.12
CA ASN A 135 -8.98 -5.96 8.36
C ASN A 135 -8.73 -7.09 7.37
N LEU A 136 -7.82 -6.92 6.40
CA LEU A 136 -7.45 -7.99 5.49
C LEU A 136 -6.77 -9.13 6.25
N THR A 137 -7.29 -10.35 6.11
CA THR A 137 -6.71 -11.55 6.71
C THR A 137 -6.27 -12.54 5.64
N LYS A 138 -5.53 -13.58 6.04
CA LYS A 138 -5.15 -14.68 5.13
C LYS A 138 -6.36 -15.37 4.47
N ASN A 139 -7.51 -15.40 5.15
CA ASN A 139 -8.72 -16.07 4.64
C ASN A 139 -9.38 -15.28 3.51
N ASP A 140 -9.05 -14.00 3.38
CA ASP A 140 -9.54 -13.12 2.32
C ASP A 140 -8.75 -13.26 1.02
N ILE A 141 -7.58 -13.89 1.07
CA ILE A 141 -6.70 -14.10 -0.07
C ILE A 141 -7.14 -15.33 -0.84
N ASN A 142 -7.62 -15.10 -2.06
CA ASN A 142 -7.86 -16.18 -3.01
C ASN A 142 -6.53 -16.68 -3.62
N LEU A 143 -6.04 -17.82 -3.12
CA LEU A 143 -4.78 -18.39 -3.56
C LEU A 143 -4.74 -18.77 -5.06
N ASP A 144 -5.90 -19.02 -5.67
CA ASP A 144 -5.97 -19.30 -7.12
C ASP A 144 -5.60 -18.08 -7.96
N ASP A 145 -5.85 -16.87 -7.47
CA ASP A 145 -5.40 -15.66 -8.17
C ASP A 145 -3.87 -15.62 -8.23
N ILE A 146 -3.20 -15.98 -7.14
CA ILE A 146 -1.73 -16.06 -7.04
C ILE A 146 -1.19 -17.16 -7.96
N SER A 147 -1.75 -18.38 -7.91
CA SER A 147 -1.36 -19.50 -8.78
C SER A 147 -1.47 -19.18 -10.27
N ASN A 148 -2.37 -18.25 -10.63
CA ASN A 148 -2.60 -17.83 -12.01
C ASN A 148 -1.80 -16.58 -12.43
N SER A 149 -0.80 -16.17 -11.65
CA SER A 149 0.04 -14.99 -11.89
C SER A 149 1.50 -15.36 -12.19
N LYS A 150 2.29 -14.46 -12.79
CA LYS A 150 3.76 -14.65 -12.92
C LYS A 150 4.51 -14.13 -11.71
N ILE A 151 4.03 -13.02 -11.16
CA ILE A 151 4.65 -12.35 -10.01
C ILE A 151 3.59 -12.06 -8.97
N LEU A 152 3.88 -12.38 -7.71
CA LEU A 152 3.23 -11.80 -6.53
C LEU A 152 4.02 -10.56 -6.11
N HIS A 153 3.38 -9.40 -6.05
CA HIS A 153 3.96 -8.13 -5.59
C HIS A 153 3.38 -7.72 -4.24
N ILE A 154 4.24 -7.37 -3.29
CA ILE A 154 3.87 -6.97 -1.93
C ILE A 154 4.62 -5.69 -1.56
N GLU A 155 4.01 -4.87 -0.70
CA GLU A 155 4.69 -3.76 -0.02
C GLU A 155 4.97 -4.11 1.44
N ALA A 156 6.12 -3.67 1.96
CA ALA A 156 6.50 -3.92 3.34
C ALA A 156 5.60 -3.20 4.37
N TYR A 157 4.81 -2.20 3.97
CA TYR A 157 3.78 -1.57 4.82
C TYR A 157 2.83 -2.57 5.47
N GLN A 158 2.57 -3.71 4.83
CA GLN A 158 1.72 -4.78 5.38
C GLN A 158 2.27 -5.39 6.69
N LEU A 159 3.55 -5.17 7.02
CA LEU A 159 4.18 -5.69 8.24
C LEU A 159 3.73 -4.99 9.52
N ASP A 160 3.16 -3.79 9.42
CA ASP A 160 2.67 -3.00 10.56
C ASP A 160 1.44 -3.60 11.22
N GLY A 161 0.65 -4.39 10.50
CA GLY A 161 -0.49 -5.12 11.05
C GLY A 161 -0.22 -6.61 11.19
N GLU A 162 -0.56 -7.20 12.34
CA GLU A 162 -0.32 -8.63 12.59
C GLU A 162 -1.08 -9.53 11.60
N ASN A 163 -2.37 -9.24 11.37
CA ASN A 163 -3.21 -9.98 10.42
C ASN A 163 -2.69 -9.83 8.98
N GLN A 164 -2.23 -8.64 8.61
CA GLN A 164 -1.70 -8.35 7.27
C GLN A 164 -0.36 -9.03 7.05
N ALA A 165 0.53 -9.00 8.04
CA ALA A 165 1.79 -9.73 8.03
C ALA A 165 1.52 -11.23 7.84
N GLU A 166 0.60 -11.82 8.60
CA GLU A 166 0.21 -13.22 8.43
C GLU A 166 -0.33 -13.50 7.01
N ALA A 167 -1.18 -12.61 6.49
CA ALA A 167 -1.76 -12.71 5.16
C ALA A 167 -0.68 -12.71 4.05
N ILE A 168 0.29 -11.78 4.11
CA ILE A 168 1.36 -11.74 3.11
C ILE A 168 2.32 -12.93 3.25
N PHE A 169 2.64 -13.40 4.47
CA PHE A 169 3.45 -14.61 4.65
C PHE A 169 2.74 -15.86 4.12
N HIS A 170 1.42 -15.94 4.29
CA HIS A 170 0.60 -17.00 3.72
C HIS A 170 0.65 -16.99 2.19
N ALA A 171 0.46 -15.81 1.58
CA ALA A 171 0.54 -15.62 0.13
C ALA A 171 1.94 -15.95 -0.43
N MET A 172 3.01 -15.47 0.19
CA MET A 172 4.40 -15.74 -0.23
C MET A 172 4.73 -17.22 -0.12
N LYS A 173 4.29 -17.90 0.94
CA LYS A 173 4.49 -19.35 1.08
C LYS A 173 3.79 -20.12 -0.04
N HIS A 174 2.56 -19.72 -0.39
CA HIS A 174 1.83 -20.33 -1.49
C HIS A 174 2.50 -20.06 -2.84
N ALA A 175 2.90 -18.81 -3.11
CA ALA A 175 3.62 -18.42 -4.31
C ALA A 175 4.89 -19.26 -4.52
N LYS A 176 5.72 -19.38 -3.47
CA LYS A 176 6.95 -20.19 -3.50
C LYS A 176 6.68 -21.66 -3.82
N ASN A 177 5.66 -22.26 -3.20
CA ASN A 177 5.27 -23.65 -3.46
C ASN A 177 4.75 -23.89 -4.89
N ASN A 178 4.36 -22.84 -5.60
CA ASN A 178 3.82 -22.91 -6.96
C ASN A 178 4.74 -22.26 -8.01
N ASN A 179 6.00 -22.00 -7.66
CA ASN A 179 7.00 -21.38 -8.54
C ASN A 179 6.56 -20.02 -9.12
N ILE A 180 5.83 -19.24 -8.34
CA ILE A 180 5.46 -17.86 -8.65
C ILE A 180 6.54 -16.95 -8.09
N LEU A 181 7.06 -16.03 -8.91
CA LEU A 181 8.09 -15.09 -8.47
C LEU A 181 7.50 -14.12 -7.43
N ILE A 182 8.28 -13.76 -6.42
CA ILE A 182 7.88 -12.85 -5.36
C ILE A 182 8.69 -11.57 -5.47
N SER A 183 8.01 -10.45 -5.63
CA SER A 183 8.61 -9.12 -5.56
C SER A 183 8.12 -8.35 -4.34
N ILE A 184 9.03 -7.63 -3.69
CA ILE A 184 8.69 -6.77 -2.55
C ILE A 184 9.27 -5.37 -2.72
N ASP A 185 8.47 -4.37 -2.40
CA ASP A 185 8.91 -2.99 -2.15
C ASP A 185 9.12 -2.78 -0.65
N LEU A 186 10.33 -2.39 -0.22
CA LEU A 186 10.66 -2.17 1.20
C LEU A 186 10.10 -0.85 1.75
N ALA A 187 9.62 0.03 0.88
CA ALA A 187 8.73 1.17 1.11
C ALA A 187 9.23 2.33 2.00
N ASP A 188 9.85 2.06 3.15
CA ASP A 188 10.35 3.11 4.06
C ASP A 188 11.44 2.60 5.00
N SER A 189 12.48 3.41 5.18
CA SER A 189 13.62 3.12 6.05
C SER A 189 13.25 2.86 7.52
N ALA A 190 12.30 3.61 8.08
CA ALA A 190 11.88 3.42 9.46
C ALA A 190 11.05 2.14 9.62
N LEU A 191 10.27 1.76 8.59
CA LEU A 191 9.58 0.47 8.56
C LEU A 191 10.57 -0.70 8.53
N ILE A 192 11.62 -0.60 7.70
CA ILE A 192 12.67 -1.62 7.63
C ILE A 192 13.32 -1.82 9.00
N GLU A 193 13.64 -0.75 9.71
CA GLU A 193 14.26 -0.84 11.03
C GLU A 193 13.28 -1.44 12.07
N ARG A 194 12.02 -1.00 12.10
CA ARG A 194 11.01 -1.53 13.04
C ARG A 194 10.74 -3.03 12.83
N HIS A 195 10.75 -3.50 11.58
CA HIS A 195 10.42 -4.88 11.22
C HIS A 195 11.63 -5.66 10.70
N ARG A 196 12.84 -5.30 11.14
CA ARG A 196 14.11 -5.83 10.61
C ARG A 196 14.15 -7.35 10.52
N GLU A 197 13.66 -8.06 11.52
CA GLU A 197 13.62 -9.53 11.51
C GLU A 197 12.70 -10.08 10.42
N LYS A 198 11.47 -9.54 10.30
CA LYS A 198 10.50 -9.96 9.27
C LYS A 198 11.00 -9.60 7.87
N VAL A 199 11.56 -8.41 7.68
CA VAL A 199 12.15 -7.98 6.40
C VAL A 199 13.32 -8.88 6.02
N ASN A 200 14.26 -9.14 6.93
CA ASN A 200 15.36 -10.08 6.70
C ASN A 200 14.88 -11.48 6.32
N LYS A 201 13.82 -11.96 6.98
CA LYS A 201 13.21 -13.25 6.65
C LYS A 201 12.64 -13.23 5.24
N ILE A 202 11.89 -12.18 4.87
CA ILE A 202 11.34 -12.04 3.51
C ILE A 202 12.45 -12.05 2.47
N MET A 203 13.49 -11.24 2.66
CA MET A 203 14.60 -11.15 1.70
C MET A 203 15.36 -12.46 1.53
N LYS A 204 15.57 -13.21 2.62
CA LYS A 204 16.36 -14.45 2.58
C LYS A 204 15.56 -15.66 2.11
N GLU A 205 14.28 -15.72 2.47
CA GLU A 205 13.48 -16.94 2.30
C GLU A 205 12.41 -16.83 1.21
N TYR A 206 11.99 -15.63 0.81
CA TYR A 206 10.82 -15.45 -0.04
C TYR A 206 11.09 -14.60 -1.29
N ALA A 207 11.72 -13.43 -1.17
CA ALA A 207 11.82 -12.47 -2.26
C ALA A 207 12.78 -12.94 -3.37
N ASP A 208 12.31 -12.91 -4.61
CA ASP A 208 13.12 -13.06 -5.82
C ASP A 208 13.55 -11.69 -6.36
N ILE A 209 12.73 -10.64 -6.14
CA ILE A 209 12.95 -9.28 -6.60
C ILE A 209 12.71 -8.31 -5.43
N ILE A 210 13.65 -7.41 -5.18
CA ILE A 210 13.57 -6.42 -4.09
C ILE A 210 13.67 -5.03 -4.71
N PHE A 211 12.68 -4.18 -4.44
CA PHE A 211 12.69 -2.76 -4.78
C PHE A 211 13.03 -1.94 -3.52
N VAL A 212 13.99 -1.03 -3.67
CA VAL A 212 14.46 -0.09 -2.65
C VAL A 212 14.86 1.23 -3.32
N ASN A 213 14.73 2.33 -2.60
CA ASN A 213 15.42 3.58 -2.94
C ASN A 213 16.76 3.73 -2.17
N GLU A 214 17.46 4.84 -2.41
CA GLU A 214 18.77 5.16 -1.82
C GLU A 214 18.78 5.26 -0.28
N ASN A 215 17.63 5.54 0.33
CA ASN A 215 17.47 5.69 1.79
C ASN A 215 16.95 4.41 2.46
N GLU A 216 16.58 3.40 1.67
CA GLU A 216 16.04 2.11 2.11
C GLU A 216 17.01 0.92 2.01
N PRO A 217 18.36 1.07 1.93
CA PRO A 217 19.21 -0.11 1.87
C PRO A 217 19.03 -0.87 3.17
N PRO A 218 18.62 -2.15 3.13
CA PRO A 218 18.53 -2.95 4.32
C PRO A 218 19.94 -3.05 4.90
N ARG A 219 20.15 -2.47 6.09
CA ARG A 219 21.42 -2.56 6.85
C ARG A 219 21.64 -4.01 7.26
N THR A 220 22.06 -4.79 6.29
CA THR A 220 22.34 -6.20 6.43
C THR A 220 23.83 -6.33 6.62
N GLU A 221 24.23 -7.10 7.63
CA GLU A 221 25.52 -7.78 7.60
C GLU A 221 25.46 -8.89 6.53
N VAL A 222 25.19 -8.54 5.28
CA VAL A 222 25.45 -9.43 4.16
C VAL A 222 26.92 -9.22 3.83
N ARG A 223 27.78 -9.96 4.53
CA ARG A 223 29.10 -10.27 4.01
C ARG A 223 28.90 -11.02 2.70
N GLY A 224 29.17 -10.36 1.57
CA GLY A 224 29.20 -10.99 0.26
C GLY A 224 28.23 -10.40 -0.76
N ILE A 225 28.44 -9.13 -1.11
CA ILE A 225 28.52 -8.74 -2.52
C ILE A 225 29.97 -8.30 -2.74
#